data_AF-A0A7R7EK97-F1
#
_entry.id   AF-A0A7R7EK97-F1
#
_cell.length_a   1.000
_cell.length_b   1.000
_cell.length_c   1.000
_cell.angle_alpha   90.00
_cell.angle_beta   90.00
_cell.angle_gamma   90.00
#
_symmetry.space_group_name_H-M   'P 1'
#
loop_
_entity.id
_entity.type
_entity.pdbx_description
1 polymer ?
#
loop_
_entity_poly.entity_id
_entity_poly.type
_entity_poly.pdbx_seq_one_letter_code
_entity_poly.pdbx_strand_id
1 'polypeptide(L)'
;MKNVMKLNMIAFFYGLILFIQTELALNVYRLERIFKWFTYRFDSILIIVIFFISTIIFYVISKKLCIGKIRYSLSILWIPYYIVLIFLFAYLFPITYPGDKPADILGIVLLGIYFIYSFYIHMINMVSFYWNK
;
A
#
# COMPACT_ATOMS: atom_id res chain seq x y z
N MET A 1 16.43 -2.64 -20.31
CA MET A 1 15.85 -3.80 -19.60
C MET A 1 16.00 -3.72 -18.09
N LYS A 2 17.22 -3.60 -17.53
CA LYS A 2 17.45 -3.56 -16.07
C LYS A 2 16.63 -2.49 -15.31
N ASN A 3 16.48 -1.30 -15.89
CA ASN A 3 15.72 -0.22 -15.24
C ASN A 3 14.21 -0.43 -15.26
N VAL A 4 13.66 -1.06 -16.31
CA VAL A 4 12.22 -1.36 -16.41
C VAL A 4 11.84 -2.46 -15.41
N MET A 5 12.68 -3.49 -15.27
CA MET A 5 12.45 -4.54 -14.27
C MET A 5 12.48 -3.99 -12.84
N LYS A 6 13.48 -3.14 -12.52
CA LYS A 6 13.55 -2.45 -11.23
C LYS A 6 12.32 -1.59 -10.97
N LEU A 7 11.86 -0.84 -11.97
CA LEU A 7 10.66 0.00 -11.88
C LEU A 7 9.41 -0.84 -11.55
N ASN A 8 9.20 -1.95 -12.27
CA ASN A 8 8.08 -2.85 -12.02
C ASN A 8 8.14 -3.50 -10.63
N MET A 9 9.33 -3.90 -10.17
CA MET A 9 9.50 -4.43 -8.82
C MET A 9 9.11 -3.40 -7.77
N ILE A 10 9.57 -2.15 -7.89
CA ILE A 10 9.22 -1.08 -6.95
C ILE A 10 7.71 -0.77 -7.00
N ALA A 11 7.13 -0.71 -8.21
CA ALA A 11 5.69 -0.48 -8.39
C ALA A 11 4.86 -1.59 -7.73
N PHE A 12 5.27 -2.85 -7.88
CA PHE A 12 4.68 -3.99 -7.19
C PHE A 12 4.76 -3.81 -5.67
N PHE A 13 5.91 -3.44 -5.11
CA PHE A 13 6.04 -3.22 -3.68
C PHE A 13 5.18 -2.07 -3.16
N TYR A 14 5.08 -0.95 -3.89
CA TYR A 14 4.13 0.11 -3.54
C TYR A 14 2.70 -0.45 -3.49
N GLY A 15 2.26 -1.15 -4.53
CA GLY A 15 0.95 -1.80 -4.56
C GLY A 15 0.75 -2.78 -3.39
N LEU A 16 1.75 -3.60 -3.08
CA LEU A 16 1.72 -4.58 -1.99
C LEU A 16 1.58 -3.94 -0.61
N ILE A 17 2.30 -2.86 -0.34
CA ILE A 17 2.23 -2.18 0.96
C ILE A 17 0.87 -1.50 1.16
N LEU A 18 0.34 -0.86 0.12
CA LEU A 18 -1.00 -0.29 0.20
C LEU A 18 -2.07 -1.39 0.35
N PHE A 19 -1.90 -2.52 -0.34
CA PHE A 19 -2.75 -3.69 -0.21
C PHE A 19 -2.78 -4.20 1.25
N ILE A 20 -1.63 -4.40 1.88
CA ILE A 20 -1.55 -4.85 3.27
C ILE A 20 -2.31 -3.90 4.21
N GLN A 21 -2.11 -2.58 4.07
CA GLN A 21 -2.82 -1.59 4.89
C GLN A 21 -4.33 -1.57 4.62
N THR A 22 -4.74 -1.75 3.37
CA THR A 22 -6.16 -1.81 2.99
C THR A 22 -6.83 -3.05 3.59
N GLU A 23 -6.21 -4.22 3.48
CA GLU A 23 -6.78 -5.46 4.01
C GLU A 23 -6.83 -5.47 5.53
N LEU A 24 -5.85 -4.88 6.22
CA LEU A 24 -5.91 -4.66 7.67
C LEU A 24 -7.16 -3.85 8.05
N ALA A 25 -7.37 -2.71 7.38
CA ALA A 25 -8.52 -1.85 7.64
C ALA A 25 -9.86 -2.52 7.28
N LEU A 26 -9.93 -3.26 6.17
CA LEU A 26 -11.17 -3.90 5.70
C LEU A 26 -11.53 -5.17 6.49
N ASN A 27 -10.55 -5.85 7.09
CA ASN A 27 -10.75 -7.11 7.79
C ASN A 27 -10.58 -6.99 9.30
N VAL A 28 -10.59 -5.78 9.87
CA VAL A 28 -10.40 -5.57 11.30
C VAL A 28 -11.35 -6.41 12.17
N TYR A 29 -12.63 -6.51 11.79
CA TYR A 29 -13.62 -7.34 12.49
C TYR A 29 -13.35 -8.84 12.38
N ARG A 30 -12.89 -9.29 11.21
CA ARG A 30 -12.50 -10.69 10.99
C ARG A 30 -11.28 -11.04 11.84
N LEU A 31 -10.29 -10.15 11.87
CA LEU A 31 -9.08 -10.32 12.67
C LEU A 31 -9.39 -10.31 14.16
N GLU A 32 -10.24 -9.41 14.64
CA GLU A 32 -10.71 -9.38 16.03
C GLU A 32 -11.44 -10.67 16.43
N ARG A 33 -12.27 -11.21 15.55
CA ARG A 33 -12.97 -12.49 15.80
C ARG A 33 -12.01 -13.68 15.91
N ILE A 34 -11.02 -13.76 15.01
CA ILE A 34 -10.05 -14.87 14.96
C ILE A 34 -9.02 -14.73 16.08
N PHE A 35 -8.39 -13.56 16.14
CA PHE A 35 -7.40 -13.19 17.13
C PHE A 35 -8.10 -12.33 18.19
N LYS A 36 -8.68 -12.97 19.20
CA LYS A 36 -9.44 -12.30 20.29
C LYS A 36 -8.70 -11.15 21.01
N TRP A 37 -7.38 -11.04 20.83
CA TRP A 37 -6.54 -9.96 21.37
C TRP A 37 -6.32 -8.80 20.38
N PHE A 38 -6.63 -9.01 19.11
CA PHE A 38 -6.53 -8.02 18.04
C PHE A 38 -7.73 -7.10 18.13
N THR A 39 -7.47 -5.80 18.23
CA THR A 39 -8.52 -4.78 18.40
C THR A 39 -8.37 -3.72 17.33
N TYR A 40 -9.45 -2.97 17.07
CA TYR A 40 -9.42 -1.82 16.17
C TYR A 40 -8.31 -0.81 16.49
N ARG A 41 -8.02 -0.58 17.78
CA ARG A 41 -6.93 0.31 18.21
C ARG A 41 -5.56 -0.24 17.83
N PHE A 42 -5.35 -1.54 18.01
CA PHE A 42 -4.11 -2.20 17.63
C PHE A 42 -3.92 -2.16 16.11
N ASP A 43 -4.98 -2.44 15.34
CA ASP A 43 -4.97 -2.35 13.87
C ASP A 43 -4.55 -0.95 13.38
N SER A 44 -5.17 0.09 13.94
CA SER A 44 -4.87 1.48 13.61
C SER A 44 -3.39 1.82 13.86
N ILE A 45 -2.84 1.37 15.00
CA ILE A 45 -1.41 1.57 15.32
C ILE A 45 -0.53 0.81 14.32
N LEU A 46 -0.90 -0.42 13.98
CA LEU A 46 -0.14 -1.28 13.07
C LEU A 46 -0.08 -0.67 11.67
N ILE A 47 -1.21 -0.16 11.14
CA ILE A 47 -1.26 0.56 9.86
C ILE A 47 -0.31 1.77 9.86
N ILE A 48 -0.34 2.59 10.93
CA ILE A 48 0.55 3.75 11.07
C ILE A 48 2.02 3.33 11.10
N VAL A 49 2.36 2.28 11.85
CA VAL A 49 3.73 1.75 11.93
C VAL A 49 4.20 1.24 10.57
N ILE A 50 3.37 0.47 9.85
CA ILE A 50 3.68 0.02 8.49
C ILE A 50 3.89 1.22 7.57
N PHE A 51 3.06 2.26 7.67
CA PHE A 51 3.20 3.47 6.85
C PHE A 51 4.56 4.15 7.07
N PHE A 52 4.99 4.34 8.32
CA PHE A 52 6.30 4.96 8.60
C PHE A 52 7.47 4.08 8.16
N ILE A 53 7.44 2.78 8.48
CA ILE A 53 8.50 1.84 8.11
C ILE A 53 8.63 1.76 6.59
N SER A 54 7.51 1.61 5.87
CA SER A 54 7.51 1.54 4.41
C SER A 54 7.99 2.84 3.77
N THR A 55 7.64 4.00 4.33
CA THR A 55 8.15 5.29 3.88
C THR A 55 9.68 5.35 3.94
N ILE A 56 10.28 4.92 5.05
CA ILE A 56 11.74 4.89 5.21
C ILE A 56 12.37 3.94 4.19
N ILE A 57 11.81 2.73 4.06
CA ILE A 57 12.28 1.71 3.12
C ILE A 57 12.24 2.24 1.68
N PHE A 58 11.10 2.80 1.25
CA PHE A 58 10.94 3.32 -0.11
C PHE A 58 11.83 4.52 -0.38
N TYR A 59 12.05 5.39 0.60
CA TYR A 59 13.02 6.48 0.47
C TYR A 59 14.44 5.95 0.22
N VAL A 60 14.91 5.00 1.04
CA VAL A 60 16.25 4.39 0.90
C VAL A 60 16.40 3.65 -0.42
N ILE A 61 15.38 2.88 -0.83
CA ILE A 61 15.36 2.14 -2.09
C ILE A 61 15.38 3.10 -3.29
N SER A 62 14.53 4.13 -3.28
CA SER A 62 14.42 5.13 -4.36
C SER A 62 15.69 6.00 -4.48
N LYS A 63 16.39 6.19 -3.36
CA LYS A 63 17.73 6.78 -3.35
C LYS A 63 18.75 5.82 -4.00
N LYS A 64 18.82 4.55 -3.58
CA LYS A 64 19.82 3.63 -4.15
C LYS A 64 19.57 3.28 -5.63
N LEU A 65 18.31 3.30 -6.07
CA LEU A 65 17.94 2.94 -7.44
C LEU A 65 17.94 4.17 -8.36
N CYS A 66 19.08 4.43 -9.01
CA CYS A 66 19.26 5.48 -10.02
C CYS A 66 18.45 5.20 -11.31
N ILE A 67 17.13 5.36 -11.25
CA ILE A 67 16.22 5.11 -12.36
C ILE A 67 15.99 6.40 -13.21
N GLY A 68 16.66 7.51 -12.92
CA GLY A 68 16.47 8.77 -13.65
C GLY A 68 15.04 9.30 -13.56
N LYS A 69 14.54 10.00 -14.60
CA LYS A 69 13.19 10.61 -14.61
C LYS A 69 12.04 9.61 -14.74
N ILE A 70 12.27 8.39 -15.26
CA ILE A 70 11.19 7.41 -15.42
C ILE A 70 10.61 6.93 -14.08
N ARG A 71 11.31 7.17 -12.96
CA ARG A 71 10.81 6.91 -11.59
C ARG A 71 9.46 7.55 -11.29
N TYR A 72 9.13 8.69 -11.92
CA TYR A 72 7.86 9.38 -11.65
C TYR A 72 6.64 8.59 -12.16
N SER A 73 6.83 7.64 -13.09
CA SER A 73 5.76 6.72 -13.49
C SER A 73 5.31 5.78 -12.37
N LEU A 74 6.11 5.63 -11.30
CA LEU A 74 5.75 4.84 -10.12
C LEU A 74 4.49 5.36 -9.43
N SER A 75 4.12 6.65 -9.60
CA SER A 75 2.89 7.20 -9.03
C SER A 75 1.62 6.60 -9.61
N ILE A 76 1.70 5.88 -10.74
CA ILE A 76 0.56 5.25 -11.42
C ILE A 76 0.79 3.73 -11.54
N LEU A 77 2.03 3.29 -11.77
CA LEU A 77 2.33 1.87 -12.02
C LEU A 77 1.97 0.91 -10.87
N TRP A 78 1.77 1.43 -9.65
CA TRP A 78 1.32 0.61 -8.52
C TRP A 78 -0.12 0.10 -8.67
N ILE A 79 -0.99 0.83 -9.39
CA ILE A 79 -2.42 0.56 -9.55
C ILE A 79 -2.71 -0.85 -10.07
N PRO A 80 -2.14 -1.30 -11.22
CA PRO A 80 -2.44 -2.64 -11.74
C PRO A 80 -2.05 -3.75 -10.76
N TYR A 81 -0.92 -3.61 -10.06
CA TYR A 81 -0.50 -4.58 -9.05
C TYR A 81 -1.45 -4.62 -7.85
N TYR A 82 -1.85 -3.45 -7.36
CA TYR A 82 -2.82 -3.34 -6.27
C TYR A 82 -4.16 -3.98 -6.63
N ILE A 83 -4.68 -3.70 -7.82
CA ILE A 83 -5.94 -4.27 -8.32
C ILE A 83 -5.86 -5.80 -8.36
N VAL A 84 -4.79 -6.36 -8.92
CA VAL A 84 -4.59 -7.82 -8.98
C VAL A 84 -4.55 -8.43 -7.58
N LEU A 85 -3.87 -7.79 -6.63
CA LEU A 85 -3.78 -8.28 -5.25
C LEU A 85 -5.14 -8.28 -4.55
N ILE A 86 -5.93 -7.21 -4.69
CA ILE A 86 -7.28 -7.11 -4.11
C ILE A 86 -8.20 -8.18 -4.70
N PHE A 87 -8.24 -8.33 -6.02
CA PHE A 87 -9.09 -9.35 -6.66
C PHE A 87 -8.67 -10.77 -6.27
N LEU A 88 -7.36 -11.04 -6.24
CA LEU A 88 -6.83 -12.33 -5.81
C LEU A 88 -7.22 -12.61 -4.36
N PHE A 89 -7.08 -11.64 -3.46
CA PHE A 89 -7.44 -11.81 -2.05
C PHE A 89 -8.94 -12.01 -1.86
N ALA A 90 -9.78 -11.21 -2.53
CA ALA A 90 -11.23 -11.36 -2.49
C ALA A 90 -11.70 -12.74 -3.00
N TYR A 91 -11.01 -13.28 -4.00
CA TYR A 91 -11.27 -14.64 -4.51
C TYR A 91 -10.84 -15.73 -3.52
N LEU A 92 -9.65 -15.61 -2.92
CA LEU A 92 -9.11 -16.60 -2.00
C LEU A 92 -9.77 -16.57 -0.60
N PHE A 93 -10.19 -15.40 -0.14
CA PHE A 93 -10.70 -15.16 1.22
C PHE A 93 -12.02 -14.38 1.23
N PRO A 94 -13.08 -14.91 0.59
CA PRO A 94 -14.37 -14.23 0.49
C PRO A 94 -15.00 -13.96 1.87
N ILE A 95 -15.74 -12.86 1.99
CA ILE A 95 -16.52 -12.55 3.21
C ILE A 95 -17.76 -13.44 3.25
N THR A 96 -17.74 -14.44 4.13
CA THR A 96 -18.86 -15.36 4.35
C THR A 96 -19.71 -15.01 5.57
N TYR A 97 -19.11 -14.40 6.60
CA TYR A 97 -19.81 -13.98 7.81
C TYR A 97 -20.27 -12.52 7.71
N PRO A 98 -21.57 -12.22 7.88
CA PRO A 98 -22.08 -10.86 7.76
C PRO A 98 -21.46 -9.84 8.72
N GLY A 99 -21.06 -10.27 9.93
CA GLY A 99 -20.42 -9.39 10.90
C GLY A 99 -18.94 -9.07 10.60
N ASP A 100 -18.37 -9.62 9.54
CA ASP A 100 -17.03 -9.24 9.05
C ASP A 100 -17.10 -8.07 8.05
N LYS A 101 -18.30 -7.59 7.72
CA LYS A 101 -18.46 -6.52 6.74
C LYS A 101 -17.79 -5.25 7.26
N PRO A 102 -16.94 -4.60 6.43
CA PRO A 102 -16.35 -3.31 6.78
C PRO A 102 -17.45 -2.24 6.90
N ALA A 103 -17.16 -1.16 7.64
CA ALA A 103 -18.05 -0.02 7.72
C ALA A 103 -18.29 0.63 6.35
N ASP A 104 -19.54 1.01 6.07
CA ASP A 104 -19.96 1.52 4.75
C ASP A 104 -19.13 2.72 4.25
N ILE A 105 -18.68 3.58 5.18
CA ILE A 105 -17.90 4.78 4.83
C ILE A 105 -16.46 4.47 4.40
N LEU A 106 -15.94 3.27 4.70
CA LEU A 106 -14.54 2.92 4.42
C LEU A 106 -14.23 2.95 2.93
N GLY A 107 -15.18 2.63 2.06
CA GLY A 107 -14.97 2.71 0.60
C GLY A 107 -14.61 4.12 0.13
N ILE A 108 -15.27 5.15 0.67
CA ILE A 108 -14.99 6.56 0.34
C ILE A 108 -13.64 6.99 0.91
N VAL A 109 -13.32 6.57 2.14
CA VAL A 109 -12.02 6.84 2.77
C VAL A 109 -10.89 6.23 1.94
N LEU A 110 -11.03 4.98 1.49
CA LEU A 110 -10.05 4.30 0.65
C LEU A 110 -9.83 5.01 -0.69
N LEU A 111 -10.89 5.49 -1.34
CA LEU A 111 -10.76 6.30 -2.56
C LEU A 111 -9.90 7.55 -2.33
N GLY A 112 -10.11 8.25 -1.21
CA GLY A 112 -9.27 9.38 -0.80
C GLY A 112 -7.82 8.98 -0.58
N ILE A 113 -7.58 7.85 0.10
CA ILE A 113 -6.24 7.30 0.33
C ILE A 113 -5.55 6.99 -1.00
N TYR A 114 -6.22 6.35 -1.97
CA TYR A 114 -5.63 6.01 -3.28
C TYR A 114 -5.18 7.24 -4.06
N PHE A 115 -5.98 8.31 -4.00
CA PHE A 115 -5.62 9.58 -4.62
C PHE A 115 -4.36 10.15 -3.95
N ILE A 116 -4.37 10.30 -2.62
CA ILE A 116 -3.24 10.81 -1.83
C ILE A 116 -1.99 9.94 -2.02
N TYR A 117 -2.15 8.62 -2.15
CA TYR A 117 -1.05 7.67 -2.29
C TYR A 117 -0.21 7.94 -3.54
N SER A 118 -0.85 8.32 -4.65
CA SER A 118 -0.16 8.68 -5.89
C SER A 118 0.73 9.93 -5.70
N PHE A 119 0.26 10.93 -4.94
CA PHE A 119 1.05 12.10 -4.57
C PHE A 119 2.17 11.76 -3.60
N TYR A 120 1.91 10.89 -2.63
CA TYR A 120 2.90 10.39 -1.68
C TYR A 120 4.08 9.70 -2.40
N ILE A 121 3.80 8.80 -3.35
CA ILE A 121 4.85 8.14 -4.15
C ILE A 121 5.65 9.18 -4.95
N HIS A 122 4.96 10.16 -5.55
CA HIS A 122 5.63 11.22 -6.30
C HIS A 122 6.59 12.02 -5.41
N MET A 123 6.14 12.41 -4.22
CA MET A 123 6.95 13.13 -3.22
C MET A 123 8.20 12.34 -2.80
N ILE A 124 8.07 11.05 -2.47
CA ILE A 124 9.23 10.19 -2.13
C ILE A 124 10.24 10.18 -3.27
N ASN A 125 9.78 10.01 -4.51
CA ASN A 125 10.64 9.94 -5.67
C ASN A 125 11.31 11.27 -6.00
N MET A 126 10.62 12.39 -5.74
CA MET A 126 11.19 13.74 -5.85
C MET A 126 12.27 13.97 -4.80
N VAL A 127 11.97 13.79 -3.51
CA VAL A 127 12.93 14.01 -2.41
C VAL A 127 14.15 13.11 -2.53
N SER A 128 13.96 11.83 -2.86
CA SER A 128 15.06 10.88 -3.05
C SER A 128 15.94 11.18 -4.28
N PHE A 129 15.41 11.87 -5.29
CA PHE A 129 16.19 12.31 -6.45
C PHE A 129 17.05 13.53 -6.15
N TYR A 130 16.51 14.52 -5.43
CA TYR A 130 17.25 15.73 -5.05
C TYR A 130 18.46 15.41 -4.16
N TRP A 131 18.34 14.49 -3.21
CA TRP A 131 19.41 14.15 -2.25
C TRP A 131 20.47 13.18 -2.81
N ASN A 132 20.42 12.91 -4.10
CA ASN A 132 21.36 12.03 -4.82
C ASN A 132 22.16 12.76 -5.90
N LYS A 133 21.76 13.98 -6.24
CA LYS A 133 22.61 14.92 -6.98
C LYS A 133 23.57 15.58 -6.01
#